data_AF-A0A2V6LEK5-F1
#
_entry.id   AF-A0A2V6LEK5-F1
#
_cell.length_a   1.000
_cell.length_b   1.000
_cell.length_c   1.000
_cell.angle_alpha   90.00
_cell.angle_beta   90.00
_cell.angle_gamma   90.00
#
_symmetry.space_group_name_H-M   'P 1'
#
loop_
_entity.id
_entity.type
_entity.pdbx_description
1 polymer ?
#
loop_
_entity_poly.entity_id
_entity_poly.type
_entity_poly.pdbx_seq_one_letter_code
_entity_poly.pdbx_strand_id
1 'polypeptide(L)'
;MAEEVEKVNPALVVRDAKGEVYTVRYEAVNAMLLNEFLKEHRKVEKQETTISKLESNAAKQEATIAQQEKEIIALMASLKEQAALIQKVSDKVELNRPAPQLVFNKQ
;
A
#
# COMPACT_ATOMS: atom_id res chain seq x y z
N MET A 1 -32.97 -28.85 16.82
CA MET A 1 -31.50 -28.93 16.98
C MET A 1 -30.88 -30.16 16.29
N ALA A 2 -31.15 -31.42 16.69
CA ALA A 2 -30.57 -32.58 15.99
C ALA A 2 -31.04 -32.71 14.53
N GLU A 3 -32.32 -32.44 14.26
CA GLU A 3 -32.89 -32.39 12.91
C GLU A 3 -32.27 -31.28 12.03
N GLU A 4 -31.83 -30.16 12.62
CA GLU A 4 -31.16 -29.08 11.88
C GLU A 4 -29.74 -29.48 11.50
N VAL A 5 -29.04 -30.17 12.40
CA VAL A 5 -27.71 -30.75 12.13
C VAL A 5 -27.81 -31.87 11.09
N GLU A 6 -28.88 -32.68 11.09
CA GLU A 6 -29.14 -33.70 10.07
C GLU A 6 -29.24 -33.08 8.67
N LYS A 7 -29.93 -31.94 8.51
CA LYS A 7 -30.07 -31.26 7.20
C LYS A 7 -28.74 -30.73 6.66
N VAL A 8 -27.82 -30.33 7.55
CA VAL A 8 -26.51 -29.79 7.18
C VAL A 8 -25.49 -30.91 6.96
N ASN A 9 -25.46 -31.90 7.85
CA ASN A 9 -24.60 -33.08 7.75
C ASN A 9 -25.24 -34.29 8.48
N PRO A 10 -25.91 -35.20 7.74
CA PRO A 10 -26.54 -36.39 8.31
C PRO A 10 -25.58 -37.35 9.04
N ALA A 11 -24.27 -37.27 8.78
CA ALA A 11 -23.28 -38.10 9.47
C ALA A 11 -23.06 -37.70 10.93
N LEU A 12 -23.50 -36.49 11.33
CA LEU A 12 -23.34 -35.94 12.67
C LEU A 12 -24.50 -36.24 13.60
N VAL A 13 -25.47 -37.05 13.18
CA VAL A 13 -26.59 -37.48 14.02
C VAL A 13 -26.59 -38.98 14.29
N VAL A 14 -27.20 -39.37 15.40
CA VAL A 14 -27.48 -40.75 15.78
C VAL A 14 -28.97 -40.97 15.54
N ARG A 15 -29.31 -42.08 14.89
CA ARG A 15 -30.70 -42.51 14.66
C ARG A 15 -31.05 -43.65 15.60
N ASP A 16 -32.33 -43.75 15.97
CA ASP A 16 -32.85 -44.84 16.76
C ASP A 16 -33.14 -46.10 15.91
N ALA A 17 -33.72 -47.13 16.53
CA ALA A 17 -34.06 -48.39 15.86
C ALA A 17 -35.14 -48.25 14.77
N LYS A 18 -35.90 -47.14 14.74
CA LYS A 18 -36.89 -46.83 13.70
C LYS A 18 -36.30 -45.98 12.57
N GLY A 19 -35.04 -45.54 12.71
CA GLY A 19 -34.35 -44.68 11.76
C GLY A 19 -34.62 -43.18 11.97
N GLU A 20 -35.31 -42.80 13.04
CA GLU A 20 -35.61 -41.40 13.37
C GLU A 20 -34.41 -40.77 14.08
N VAL A 21 -34.15 -39.47 13.85
CA VAL A 21 -33.02 -38.78 14.48
C VAL A 21 -33.25 -38.64 15.97
N TYR A 22 -32.31 -39.18 16.73
CA TYR A 22 -32.41 -39.27 18.18
C TYR A 22 -31.52 -38.23 18.89
N THR A 23 -30.28 -38.05 18.44
CA THR A 23 -29.36 -37.06 19.04
C THR A 23 -28.22 -36.68 18.10
N VAL A 24 -27.44 -35.66 18.46
CA VAL A 24 -26.23 -35.24 17.74
C VAL A 24 -25.01 -36.00 18.29
N ARG A 25 -24.06 -36.35 17.41
CA ARG A 25 -22.74 -36.87 17.78
C ARG A 25 -21.89 -35.72 18.30
N TYR A 26 -22.11 -35.31 19.55
CA TYR A 26 -21.42 -34.17 20.17
C TYR A 26 -19.88 -34.26 20.07
N GLU A 27 -19.30 -35.43 20.27
CA GLU A 27 -17.85 -35.64 20.10
C GLU A 27 -17.37 -35.34 18.67
N ALA A 28 -18.13 -35.75 17.65
CA ALA A 28 -17.81 -35.47 16.25
C ALA A 28 -17.95 -33.97 15.92
N VAL A 29 -18.99 -33.32 16.45
CA VAL A 29 -19.19 -31.87 16.31
C VAL A 29 -18.07 -31.09 17.00
N ASN A 30 -17.69 -31.47 18.22
CA ASN A 30 -16.63 -30.82 18.98
C ASN A 30 -15.27 -30.95 18.27
N ALA A 31 -14.95 -32.13 17.73
CA ALA A 31 -13.74 -32.32 16.94
C ALA A 31 -13.73 -31.47 15.66
N MET A 32 -14.88 -31.35 14.98
CA MET A 32 -15.01 -30.47 13.81
C MET A 32 -14.85 -28.99 14.19
N LEU A 33 -15.50 -28.53 15.25
CA LEU A 33 -15.38 -27.15 15.73
C LEU A 33 -13.96 -26.80 16.16
N LEU A 34 -13.26 -27.72 16.83
CA LEU A 34 -11.86 -27.54 17.19
C LEU A 34 -10.98 -27.39 15.94
N ASN A 35 -11.21 -28.21 14.90
CA ASN A 35 -10.48 -28.09 13.64
C ASN A 35 -10.74 -26.75 12.95
N GLU A 36 -12.00 -26.29 12.90
CA GLU A 36 -12.33 -24.98 12.32
C GLU A 36 -11.75 -23.82 13.15
N PHE A 37 -11.81 -23.91 14.48
CA PHE A 37 -11.18 -22.94 15.36
C PHE A 37 -9.66 -22.83 15.11
N LEU A 38 -8.97 -23.96 15.01
CA LEU A 38 -7.53 -23.99 14.72
C LEU A 38 -7.20 -23.43 13.33
N LYS A 39 -8.06 -23.66 12.33
CA LYS A 39 -7.89 -23.08 11.00
C LYS A 39 -8.04 -21.55 11.02
N GLU A 40 -9.09 -21.04 11.65
CA GLU A 40 -9.31 -19.59 11.74
C GLU A 40 -8.23 -18.93 12.60
N HIS A 41 -7.78 -19.55 13.69
CA HIS A 41 -6.68 -19.02 14.50
C HIS A 41 -5.39 -18.86 13.68
N ARG A 42 -4.98 -19.88 12.91
CA ARG A 42 -3.82 -19.80 12.01
C ARG A 42 -3.97 -18.70 10.95
N LYS A 43 -5.19 -18.51 10.45
CA LYS A 43 -5.48 -17.44 9.48
C LYS A 43 -5.34 -16.07 10.12
N VAL A 44 -5.82 -15.88 11.35
CA VAL A 44 -5.66 -14.64 12.12
C VAL A 44 -4.17 -14.37 12.38
N GLU A 45 -3.39 -15.35 12.84
CA GLU A 45 -1.94 -15.19 13.03
C GLU A 45 -1.23 -14.76 11.73
N LYS A 46 -1.61 -15.37 10.59
CA LYS A 46 -1.07 -14.99 9.28
C LYS A 46 -1.48 -13.57 8.87
N GLN A 47 -2.70 -13.15 9.21
CA GLN A 47 -3.16 -11.78 8.96
C GLN A 47 -2.40 -10.78 9.83
N GLU A 48 -2.21 -11.06 11.12
CA GLU A 48 -1.42 -10.22 12.03
C GLU A 48 0.00 -10.01 11.52
N THR A 49 0.70 -11.09 11.16
CA THR A 49 2.05 -10.97 10.57
C THR A 49 2.09 -10.17 9.28
N THR A 50 1.05 -10.28 8.45
CA THR A 50 0.94 -9.50 7.20
C THR A 50 0.71 -8.02 7.51
N ILE A 51 -0.17 -7.71 8.47
CA ILE A 51 -0.48 -6.34 8.91
C ILE A 51 0.78 -5.68 9.46
N SER A 52 1.51 -6.32 10.36
CA SER A 52 2.76 -5.75 10.90
C SER A 52 3.81 -5.49 9.81
N LYS A 53 3.88 -6.37 8.79
CA LYS A 53 4.77 -6.13 7.63
C LYS A 53 4.31 -4.94 6.80
N LEU A 54 3.00 -4.80 6.57
CA LEU A 54 2.44 -3.66 5.83
C LEU A 54 2.67 -2.35 6.57
N GLU A 55 2.45 -2.30 7.88
CA GLU A 55 2.73 -1.13 8.72
C GLU A 55 4.20 -0.72 8.65
N SER A 56 5.13 -1.67 8.75
CA SER A 56 6.57 -1.38 8.60
C SER A 56 6.92 -0.81 7.22
N ASN A 57 6.30 -1.33 6.17
CA ASN A 57 6.52 -0.83 4.82
C ASN A 57 5.92 0.56 4.61
N ALA A 58 4.73 0.83 5.16
CA ALA A 58 4.10 2.14 5.12
C ALA A 58 4.97 3.20 5.80
N ALA A 59 5.48 2.92 7.00
CA ALA A 59 6.39 3.83 7.71
C ALA A 59 7.68 4.12 6.91
N LYS A 60 8.25 3.12 6.22
CA LYS A 60 9.41 3.32 5.33
C LYS A 60 9.06 4.19 4.12
N GLN A 61 7.87 4.00 3.55
CA GLN A 61 7.40 4.81 2.41
C GLN A 61 7.19 6.26 2.83
N GLU A 62 6.57 6.51 3.97
CA GLU A 62 6.39 7.86 4.52
C GLU A 62 7.73 8.57 4.73
N ALA A 63 8.72 7.88 5.31
CA ALA A 63 10.06 8.44 5.48
C ALA A 63 10.74 8.76 4.13
N THR A 64 10.55 7.91 3.12
CA THR A 64 11.08 8.13 1.77
C THR A 64 10.42 9.34 1.10
N ILE A 65 9.09 9.46 1.21
CA ILE A 65 8.33 10.59 0.67
C ILE A 65 8.79 11.90 1.31
N ALA A 66 8.92 11.94 2.64
CA ALA A 66 9.39 13.12 3.34
C ALA A 66 10.82 13.53 2.93
N GLN A 67 11.68 12.57 2.61
CA GLN A 67 13.01 12.83 2.08
C GLN A 67 12.95 13.40 0.65
N GLN A 68 12.13 12.80 -0.22
CA GLN A 68 11.93 13.27 -1.59
C GLN A 68 11.36 14.70 -1.63
N GLU A 69 10.42 15.03 -0.76
CA GLU A 69 9.88 16.39 -0.65
C GLU A 69 10.96 17.42 -0.33
N LYS A 70 11.88 17.11 0.61
CA LYS A 70 13.01 17.97 0.93
C LYS A 70 13.96 18.16 -0.26
N GLU A 71 14.26 17.08 -0.98
CA GLU A 71 15.11 17.11 -2.16
C GLU A 71 14.49 17.97 -3.27
N ILE A 72 13.19 17.84 -3.51
CA ILE A 72 12.45 18.67 -4.47
C ILE A 72 12.54 20.15 -4.09
N ILE A 73 12.35 20.50 -2.82
CA ILE A 73 12.46 21.88 -2.35
C ILE A 73 13.87 22.43 -2.58
N ALA A 74 14.91 21.64 -2.28
CA ALA A 74 16.30 22.03 -2.51
C ALA A 74 16.59 22.24 -4.01
N LEU A 75 16.12 21.33 -4.87
CA LEU A 75 16.25 21.47 -6.32
C LEU A 75 15.53 22.69 -6.86
N MET A 76 14.33 22.99 -6.36
CA MET A 76 13.59 24.19 -6.72
C MET A 76 14.34 25.48 -6.34
N ALA A 77 15.00 25.49 -5.18
CA ALA A 77 15.83 26.63 -4.77
C ALA A 77 17.03 26.82 -5.71
N SER A 78 17.75 25.74 -6.03
CA SER A 78 18.85 25.78 -6.98
C SER A 78 18.40 26.25 -8.38
N LEU A 79 17.23 25.80 -8.84
CA LEU A 79 16.68 26.23 -10.13
C LEU A 79 16.40 27.74 -10.17
N LYS A 80 15.84 28.30 -9.08
CA LYS A 80 15.62 29.76 -8.97
C LYS A 80 16.93 30.54 -8.97
N GLU A 81 17.96 30.04 -8.29
CA GLU A 81 19.28 30.65 -8.30
C GLU A 81 19.91 30.63 -9.70
N GLN A 82 19.83 29.50 -10.40
CA GLN A 82 20.31 29.40 -11.78
C GLN A 82 19.57 30.37 -12.72
N ALA A 83 18.26 30.53 -12.57
CA ALA A 83 17.50 31.50 -13.36
C ALA A 83 18.00 32.95 -13.15
N ALA A 84 18.30 33.33 -11.90
CA ALA A 84 18.85 34.65 -11.60
C ALA A 84 20.26 34.85 -12.19
N LEU A 85 21.11 33.81 -12.15
CA LEU A 85 22.44 33.85 -12.76
C LEU A 85 22.37 33.98 -14.28
N ILE A 86 21.46 33.26 -14.93
CA ILE A 86 21.23 33.37 -16.38
C ILE A 86 20.80 34.79 -16.74
N GLN A 87 19.87 35.39 -16.00
CA GLN A 87 19.44 36.77 -16.25
C GLN A 87 20.63 37.74 -16.18
N LYS A 88 21.44 37.63 -15.12
CA LYS A 88 22.63 38.47 -14.93
C LYS A 88 23.66 38.32 -16.06
N VAL A 89 23.85 37.09 -16.56
CA VAL A 89 24.74 36.84 -17.71
C VAL A 89 24.16 37.47 -18.98
N SER A 90 22.86 37.31 -19.23
CA SER A 90 22.17 37.93 -20.36
C SER A 90 22.31 39.45 -20.36
N ASP A 91 22.07 40.10 -19.22
CA ASP A 91 22.22 41.56 -19.08
C ASP A 91 23.65 42.01 -19.40
N LYS A 92 24.66 41.27 -18.91
CA LYS A 92 26.07 41.57 -19.19
C LYS A 92 26.41 41.41 -20.68
N VAL A 93 25.84 40.42 -21.36
CA VAL A 93 26.05 40.21 -22.80
C VAL A 93 25.40 41.32 -23.61
N GLU A 94 24.18 41.73 -23.27
CA GLU A 94 23.49 42.85 -23.93
C GLU A 94 24.27 44.16 -23.81
N LEU A 95 24.83 44.46 -22.63
CA LEU A 95 25.64 45.66 -22.39
C LEU A 95 26.98 45.65 -23.15
N ASN A 96 27.54 44.48 -23.47
CA ASN A 96 28.79 44.35 -24.23
C ASN A 96 28.59 44.25 -25.74
N ARG A 97 27.35 44.43 -26.23
CA ARG A 97 27.07 44.38 -27.67
C ARG A 97 27.64 45.64 -28.34
N PRO A 98 28.58 45.51 -29.29
CA PRO A 98 29.18 46.69 -29.94
C PRO A 98 28.12 47.47 -30.72
N ALA A 99 28.20 48.80 -30.67
CA ALA A 99 27.28 49.68 -31.39
C ALA A 99 27.31 49.39 -32.90
N PRO A 100 26.16 49.43 -33.61
CA PRO A 100 26.12 49.22 -35.05
C PRO A 100 27.05 50.21 -35.75
N GLN A 101 28.15 49.70 -36.31
CA GLN A 101 29.03 50.52 -37.14
C GLN A 101 28.30 50.77 -38.47
N LEU A 102 27.68 51.94 -38.60
CA LEU A 102 27.15 52.42 -39.86
C LEU A 102 28.33 52.66 -40.82
N VAL A 103 28.57 51.69 -41.71
CA VAL A 103 29.51 51.87 -42.82
C VAL A 103 28.86 52.82 -43.81
N PHE A 104 29.22 54.10 -43.73
CA PHE A 104 28.79 55.11 -44.69
C PHE A 104 29.62 54.97 -45.96
N ASN A 105 29.18 54.08 -46.86
CA ASN A 105 29.83 53.89 -48.16
C ASN A 105 29.31 54.97 -49.12
N LYS A 106 30.12 56.00 -49.39
CA LYS A 106 29.83 57.01 -50.41
C LYS A 106 30.48 56.55 -51.73
N GLN A 107 29.64 56.21 -52.71
CA GLN A 107 29.97 56.15 -54.13
C GLN A 107 29.23 57.27 -54.86
#